data_AF-A0A9N8VG56-F1
#
_entry.id   AF-A0A9N8VG56-F1
#
_cell.length_a   1.000
_cell.length_b   1.000
_cell.length_c   1.000
_cell.angle_alpha   90.00
_cell.angle_beta   90.00
_cell.angle_gamma   90.00
#
_symmetry.space_group_name_H-M   'P 1'
#
loop_
_entity.id
_entity.type
_entity.pdbx_description
1 polymer ?
#
loop_
_entity_poly.entity_id
_entity_poly.type
_entity_poly.pdbx_seq_one_letter_code
_entity_poly.pdbx_strand_id
1 'polypeptide(L)'
;MSDSLPYAAEAEAPLTPDELNVLRKQYIREGKEEATTQTKFNYAWGLIRSKSKHDHQMGVSLLTEIFRNSPERQRECLYYLALGYYKLGEYSKAREYNSKLLEHEPKNLQAESLKHLIEDGKEKPGS
;
A
#
# COMPACT_ATOMS: atom_id res chain seq x y z
N MET A 1 -9.02 -7.65 17.12
CA MET A 1 -7.77 -7.79 16.34
C MET A 1 -7.23 -6.39 16.21
N SER A 2 -5.99 -6.14 16.60
CA SER A 2 -5.43 -4.80 16.69
C SER A 2 -5.37 -4.13 15.32
N ASP A 3 -6.25 -3.14 15.11
CA ASP A 3 -6.36 -2.18 13.99
C ASP A 3 -5.10 -1.29 13.85
N SER A 4 -3.90 -1.87 13.90
CA SER A 4 -2.67 -1.11 13.73
C SER A 4 -2.24 -1.17 12.27
N LEU A 5 -2.40 -0.06 11.56
CA LEU A 5 -1.75 0.13 10.27
C LEU A 5 -0.25 -0.02 10.46
N PRO A 6 0.46 -0.62 9.47
CA PRO A 6 1.90 -0.72 9.55
C PRO A 6 2.51 0.68 9.54
N TYR A 7 3.68 0.86 10.16
CA TYR A 7 4.43 2.09 9.96
C TYR A 7 5.06 2.10 8.57
N ALA A 8 5.33 3.29 8.03
CA ALA A 8 6.00 3.42 6.75
C ALA A 8 7.38 2.72 6.70
N ALA A 9 8.05 2.57 7.86
CA ALA A 9 9.28 1.77 7.98
C ALA A 9 9.08 0.29 7.60
N GLU A 10 7.91 -0.29 7.83
CA GLU A 10 7.61 -1.67 7.43
C GLU A 10 7.39 -1.79 5.91
N ALA A 11 6.96 -0.71 5.25
CA ALA A 11 6.94 -0.63 3.79
C ALA A 11 8.35 -0.63 3.17
N GLU A 12 9.33 -0.14 3.94
CA GLU A 12 10.75 -0.14 3.55
C GLU A 12 11.45 -1.48 3.83
N ALA A 13 10.87 -2.34 4.69
CA ALA A 13 11.39 -3.67 4.95
C ALA A 13 10.89 -4.67 3.89
N PRO A 14 11.74 -5.13 2.93
CA PRO A 14 11.26 -5.96 1.85
C PRO A 14 10.91 -7.37 2.33
N LEU A 15 9.88 -7.97 1.72
CA LEU A 15 9.63 -9.41 1.87
C LEU A 15 10.70 -10.20 1.14
N THR A 16 11.00 -11.40 1.64
CA THR A 16 11.80 -12.36 0.89
C THR A 16 11.04 -12.81 -0.37
N PRO A 17 11.75 -13.23 -1.43
CA PRO A 17 11.11 -13.77 -2.63
C PRO A 17 10.18 -14.95 -2.33
N ASP A 18 10.52 -15.79 -1.35
CA ASP A 18 9.74 -16.96 -0.96
C ASP A 18 8.41 -16.56 -0.29
N GLU A 19 8.44 -15.57 0.62
CA GLU A 19 7.22 -15.05 1.24
C GLU A 19 6.28 -14.44 0.20
N LEU A 20 6.81 -13.64 -0.73
CA LEU A 20 6.01 -13.08 -1.82
C LEU A 20 5.43 -14.18 -2.73
N ASN A 21 6.18 -15.26 -2.96
CA ASN A 21 5.73 -16.38 -3.75
C ASN A 21 4.59 -17.17 -3.08
N VAL A 22 4.59 -17.28 -1.74
CA VAL A 22 3.46 -17.87 -0.99
C VAL A 22 2.18 -17.07 -1.23
N LEU A 23 2.25 -15.74 -1.12
CA LEU A 23 1.11 -14.85 -1.37
C LEU A 23 0.63 -14.95 -2.83
N ARG A 24 1.57 -14.98 -3.78
CA ARG A 24 1.26 -15.15 -5.20
C ARG A 24 0.53 -16.46 -5.48
N LYS A 25 1.01 -17.58 -4.92
CA LYS A 25 0.39 -18.89 -5.08
C LYS A 25 -1.02 -18.91 -4.53
N GLN A 26 -1.26 -18.28 -3.38
CA GLN A 26 -2.60 -18.13 -2.82
C GLN A 26 -3.52 -17.38 -3.78
N TYR A 27 -3.08 -16.21 -4.25
CA TYR A 27 -3.86 -15.37 -5.15
C TYR A 27 -4.20 -16.07 -6.47
N ILE A 28 -3.26 -16.83 -7.05
CA ILE A 28 -3.51 -17.60 -8.27
C ILE A 28 -4.47 -18.76 -8.01
N ARG A 29 -4.33 -19.45 -6.87
CA ARG A 29 -5.15 -20.61 -6.52
C ARG A 29 -6.63 -20.26 -6.33
N GLU A 30 -6.92 -19.11 -5.75
CA GLU A 30 -8.30 -18.63 -5.60
C GLU A 30 -8.90 -18.08 -6.91
N GLY A 31 -8.12 -18.00 -8.00
CA GLY A 31 -8.54 -17.35 -9.24
C GLY A 31 -8.38 -15.83 -9.15
N LYS A 32 -7.72 -15.21 -10.13
CA LYS A 32 -7.36 -13.77 -10.07
C LYS A 32 -8.56 -12.85 -9.83
N GLU A 33 -9.70 -13.17 -10.43
CA GLU A 33 -10.94 -12.40 -10.32
C GLU A 33 -11.76 -12.78 -9.08
N GLU A 34 -11.83 -14.08 -8.78
CA GLU A 34 -12.60 -14.68 -7.68
C GLU A 34 -11.91 -14.59 -6.31
N ALA A 35 -10.62 -14.27 -6.29
CA ALA A 35 -9.84 -14.15 -5.06
C ALA A 35 -10.50 -13.18 -4.08
N THR A 36 -10.51 -13.59 -2.81
CA THR A 36 -11.13 -12.81 -1.75
C THR A 36 -10.44 -11.46 -1.60
N THR A 37 -11.17 -10.46 -1.10
CA THR A 37 -10.62 -9.13 -0.83
C THR A 37 -9.38 -9.20 0.06
N GLN A 38 -9.39 -10.07 1.08
CA GLN A 38 -8.25 -10.27 1.97
C GLN A 38 -7.03 -10.85 1.23
N THR A 39 -7.22 -11.84 0.36
CA THR A 39 -6.14 -12.43 -0.43
C THR A 39 -5.54 -11.42 -1.40
N LYS A 40 -6.39 -10.66 -2.11
CA LYS A 40 -5.95 -9.55 -2.97
C LYS A 40 -5.15 -8.52 -2.18
N PHE A 41 -5.64 -8.14 -0.99
CA PHE A 41 -4.97 -7.17 -0.12
C PHE A 41 -3.59 -7.65 0.35
N ASN A 42 -3.51 -8.88 0.87
CA ASN A 42 -2.26 -9.45 1.36
C ASN A 42 -1.22 -9.53 0.24
N TYR A 43 -1.63 -9.98 -0.94
CA TYR A 43 -0.74 -10.05 -2.10
C TYR A 43 -0.31 -8.65 -2.57
N ALA A 44 -1.24 -7.69 -2.66
CA ALA A 44 -0.93 -6.31 -3.02
C ALA A 44 0.07 -5.66 -2.06
N TRP A 45 -0.10 -5.87 -0.75
CA TRP A 45 0.85 -5.38 0.23
C TRP A 45 2.24 -6.01 0.06
N GLY A 46 2.29 -7.33 -0.18
CA GLY A 46 3.55 -8.00 -0.45
C GLY A 46 4.26 -7.48 -1.71
N LEU A 47 3.50 -7.15 -2.74
CA LEU A 47 4.02 -6.54 -3.97
C LEU A 47 4.60 -5.14 -3.70
N ILE A 48 3.95 -4.31 -2.89
CA ILE A 48 4.46 -2.96 -2.52
C ILE A 48 5.78 -3.04 -1.75
N ARG A 49 5.97 -4.09 -0.96
CA ARG A 49 7.22 -4.36 -0.23
C ARG A 49 8.29 -5.03 -1.08
N SER A 50 8.02 -5.33 -2.35
CA SER A 50 9.04 -5.87 -3.24
C SER A 50 10.02 -4.78 -3.69
N LYS A 51 11.12 -5.15 -4.36
CA LYS A 51 12.09 -4.21 -4.94
C LYS A 51 11.74 -3.81 -6.38
N SER A 52 10.68 -4.39 -6.95
CA SER A 52 10.31 -4.22 -8.36
C SER A 52 9.27 -3.13 -8.53
N LYS A 53 9.58 -2.13 -9.37
CA LYS A 53 8.60 -1.10 -9.75
C LYS A 53 7.34 -1.69 -10.40
N HIS A 54 7.49 -2.78 -11.16
CA HIS A 54 6.35 -3.48 -11.76
C HIS A 54 5.45 -4.10 -10.69
N ASP A 55 6.03 -4.68 -9.63
CA ASP A 55 5.24 -5.21 -8.53
C ASP A 55 4.51 -4.08 -7.79
N HIS A 56 5.18 -2.95 -7.54
CA HIS A 56 4.54 -1.77 -6.94
C HIS A 56 3.32 -1.31 -7.75
N GLN A 57 3.44 -1.24 -9.09
CA GLN A 57 2.32 -0.88 -9.97
C GLN A 57 1.16 -1.87 -9.85
N MET A 58 1.46 -3.18 -9.85
CA MET A 58 0.45 -4.22 -9.68
C MET A 58 -0.23 -4.16 -8.31
N GLY A 59 0.54 -3.93 -7.24
CA GLY A 59 0.02 -3.77 -5.88
C GLY A 59 -0.93 -2.58 -5.77
N VAL A 60 -0.55 -1.42 -6.32
CA VAL A 60 -1.42 -0.23 -6.37
C VAL A 60 -2.69 -0.50 -7.17
N SER A 61 -2.61 -1.24 -8.27
CA SER A 61 -3.77 -1.63 -9.08
C SER A 61 -4.76 -2.46 -8.27
N LEU A 62 -4.27 -3.51 -7.59
CA LEU A 62 -5.10 -4.38 -6.74
C LEU A 62 -5.73 -3.60 -5.58
N LEU A 63 -4.98 -2.72 -4.90
CA LEU A 63 -5.54 -1.89 -3.84
C LEU A 63 -6.59 -0.90 -4.36
N THR A 64 -6.42 -0.38 -5.58
CA THR A 64 -7.41 0.51 -6.21
C THR A 64 -8.70 -0.24 -6.52
N GLU A 65 -8.62 -1.49 -6.97
CA GLU A 65 -9.77 -2.37 -7.16
C GLU A 65 -10.51 -2.60 -5.83
N ILE A 66 -9.78 -2.94 -4.76
CA ILE A 66 -10.35 -3.15 -3.42
C ILE A 66 -11.02 -1.87 -2.91
N PHE A 67 -10.35 -0.72 -3.04
CA PHE A 67 -10.88 0.58 -2.61
C PHE A 67 -12.22 0.93 -3.29
N ARG A 68 -12.40 0.55 -4.57
CA ARG A 68 -13.65 0.79 -5.30
C ARG A 68 -14.76 -0.18 -4.94
N ASN A 69 -14.41 -1.44 -4.67
CA ASN A 69 -15.38 -2.53 -4.54
C ASN A 69 -15.73 -2.87 -3.08
N SER A 70 -14.93 -2.42 -2.10
CA SER A 70 -15.11 -2.73 -0.67
C SER A 70 -15.11 -1.45 0.17
N PRO A 71 -16.27 -0.76 0.28
CA PRO A 71 -16.41 0.47 1.07
C PRO A 71 -15.91 0.33 2.52
N GLU A 72 -16.12 -0.82 3.14
CA GLU A 72 -15.69 -1.13 4.50
C GLU A 72 -14.16 -1.16 4.68
N ARG A 73 -13.41 -1.31 3.58
CA ARG A 73 -11.93 -1.29 3.56
C ARG A 73 -11.33 -0.02 2.98
N GLN A 74 -12.15 0.94 2.55
CA GLN A 74 -11.64 2.16 1.92
C GLN A 74 -10.64 2.89 2.80
N ARG A 75 -10.95 3.00 4.10
CA ARG A 75 -10.12 3.67 5.09
C ARG A 75 -8.71 3.09 5.18
N GLU A 76 -8.57 1.77 5.34
CA GLU A 76 -7.23 1.15 5.35
C GLU A 76 -6.56 1.26 3.98
N CYS A 77 -7.31 1.09 2.89
CA CYS A 77 -6.77 1.20 1.54
C CYS A 77 -6.16 2.58 1.24
N LEU A 78 -6.69 3.68 1.82
CA LEU A 78 -6.08 5.01 1.68
C LEU A 78 -4.60 5.00 2.13
N TYR A 79 -4.31 4.35 3.26
CA TYR A 79 -2.94 4.27 3.78
C TYR A 79 -2.02 3.46 2.85
N TYR A 80 -2.47 2.27 2.44
CA TYR A 80 -1.66 1.39 1.59
C TYR A 80 -1.50 1.93 0.16
N LEU A 81 -2.50 2.65 -0.38
CA LEU A 81 -2.38 3.37 -1.64
C LEU A 81 -1.35 4.49 -1.52
N ALA A 82 -1.38 5.27 -0.44
CA ALA A 82 -0.38 6.31 -0.20
C ALA A 82 1.04 5.74 -0.17
N LEU A 83 1.25 4.62 0.53
CA LEU A 83 2.54 3.90 0.53
C LEU A 83 2.94 3.41 -0.86
N GLY A 84 2.01 2.77 -1.59
CA GLY A 84 2.29 2.28 -2.94
C GLY A 84 2.71 3.39 -3.90
N TYR A 85 1.99 4.52 -3.90
CA TYR A 85 2.36 5.68 -4.71
C TYR A 85 3.67 6.33 -4.26
N TYR A 86 3.96 6.35 -2.95
CA TYR A 86 5.26 6.80 -2.45
C TYR A 86 6.41 5.93 -3.00
N LYS A 87 6.27 4.59 -2.98
CA LYS A 87 7.29 3.67 -3.54
C LYS A 87 7.46 3.81 -5.05
N LEU A 88 6.42 4.24 -5.76
CA LEU A 88 6.49 4.57 -7.19
C LEU A 88 7.14 5.92 -7.50
N GLY A 89 7.41 6.76 -6.48
CA GLY A 89 7.84 8.14 -6.64
C GLY A 89 6.72 9.11 -7.04
N GLU A 90 5.46 8.66 -7.02
CA GLU A 90 4.28 9.46 -7.35
C GLU A 90 3.80 10.27 -6.12
N TYR A 91 4.67 11.13 -5.59
CA TYR A 91 4.45 11.84 -4.32
C TYR A 91 3.18 12.69 -4.27
N SER A 92 2.73 13.22 -5.41
CA SER A 92 1.47 13.98 -5.47
C SER A 92 0.26 13.11 -5.15
N LYS A 93 0.20 11.90 -5.71
CA LYS A 93 -0.87 10.94 -5.39
C LYS A 93 -0.72 10.38 -3.99
N ALA A 94 0.51 10.06 -3.58
CA ALA A 94 0.78 9.61 -2.22
C ALA A 94 0.25 10.60 -1.17
N ARG A 95 0.51 11.90 -1.38
CA ARG A 95 -0.01 12.98 -0.54
C ARG A 95 -1.53 13.03 -0.56
N GLU A 96 -2.15 12.97 -1.73
CA GLU A 96 -3.62 13.02 -1.85
C GLU A 96 -4.31 11.93 -1.03
N TYR A 97 -3.86 10.67 -1.18
CA TYR A 97 -4.44 9.55 -0.43
C TYR A 97 -4.16 9.64 1.07
N ASN A 98 -2.95 10.06 1.47
CA ASN A 98 -2.61 10.21 2.88
C ASN A 98 -3.38 11.36 3.55
N SER A 99 -3.58 12.48 2.85
CA SER A 99 -4.39 13.60 3.34
C SER A 99 -5.84 13.20 3.55
N LYS A 100 -6.46 12.45 2.62
CA LYS A 100 -7.82 11.92 2.81
C LYS A 100 -7.92 11.05 4.06
N LEU A 101 -6.91 10.23 4.35
CA LEU A 101 -6.91 9.45 5.59
C LEU A 101 -6.82 10.34 6.83
N LEU A 102 -5.97 11.37 6.82
CA LEU A 102 -5.85 12.33 7.93
C LEU A 102 -7.10 13.19 8.13
N GLU A 103 -7.87 13.47 7.08
CA GLU A 103 -9.18 14.13 7.20
C GLU A 103 -10.17 13.26 7.99
N HIS A 104 -10.14 11.94 7.79
CA HIS A 104 -10.96 10.99 8.54
C HIS A 104 -10.40 10.67 9.93
N GLU A 105 -9.08 10.59 10.05
CA GLU A 105 -8.36 10.21 11.26
C GLU A 105 -7.22 11.19 11.58
N PRO A 106 -7.51 12.40 12.10
CA PRO A 106 -6.49 13.44 12.31
C PRO A 106 -5.39 13.10 13.32
N LYS A 107 -5.56 12.03 14.09
CA LYS A 107 -4.61 11.55 15.11
C LYS A 107 -3.89 10.26 14.68
N ASN A 108 -3.97 9.89 13.41
CA ASN A 108 -3.35 8.69 12.88
C ASN A 108 -1.83 8.89 12.77
N LEU A 109 -1.08 8.31 13.71
CA LEU A 109 0.37 8.47 13.80
C LEU A 109 1.11 7.90 12.59
N GLN A 110 0.59 6.83 12.00
CA GLN A 110 1.15 6.19 10.81
C GLN A 110 1.00 7.08 9.57
N ALA A 111 -0.16 7.72 9.41
CA ALA A 111 -0.42 8.65 8.33
C ALA A 111 0.39 9.95 8.49
N GLU A 112 0.53 10.48 9.71
CA GLU A 112 1.42 11.62 9.97
C GLU A 112 2.90 11.26 9.69
N SER A 113 3.36 10.09 10.14
CA SER A 113 4.72 9.62 9.83
C SER A 113 4.95 9.50 8.31
N LEU A 114 3.98 8.96 7.57
CA LEU A 114 4.05 8.86 6.13
C LEU A 114 4.04 10.24 5.44
N LYS A 115 3.28 11.20 5.97
CA LYS A 115 3.24 12.57 5.45
C LYS A 115 4.64 13.20 5.44
N HIS A 116 5.36 13.09 6.55
CA HIS A 116 6.74 13.58 6.65
C HIS A 116 7.66 12.91 5.62
N LEU A 117 7.58 11.59 5.45
CA LEU A 117 8.38 10.88 4.44
C LEU A 117 8.06 11.31 3.00
N ILE A 118 6.79 11.57 2.69
CA ILE A 118 6.38 12.07 1.36
C ILE A 118 6.92 13.49 1.13
N GLU A 119 6.96 14.32 2.16
CA GLU A 119 7.51 15.68 2.11
C GLU A 119 9.03 15.64 1.92
N ASP A 120 9.75 14.85 2.70
CA ASP A 120 11.20 14.66 2.58
C ASP A 120 11.59 14.04 1.22
N GLY A 121 10.79 13.10 0.72
CA GLY A 121 11.00 12.45 -0.57
C GLY A 121 10.88 13.41 -1.76
N LYS A 122 10.07 14.46 -1.64
CA LYS A 122 9.96 15.52 -2.67
C LYS A 122 11.20 16.40 -2.77
N GLU A 123 11.99 16.51 -1.71
CA GLU A 123 13.17 17.37 -1.64
C GLU A 123 14.44 16.72 -2.21
N LYS A 124 14.39 15.44 -2.61
CA LYS A 124 15.46 14.79 -3.36
C LYS A 124 15.19 14.92 -4.86
N PRO A 125 15.67 15.97 -5.55
CA PRO A 125 15.73 15.94 -7.00
C PRO A 125 16.62 14.76 -7.39
N GLY A 126 16.17 13.99 -8.38
CA GLY A 126 16.93 12.87 -8.93
C GLY A 126 18.37 13.32 -9.24
N SER A 127 19.33 12.56 -8.72
CA SER A 127 20.69 12.55 -9.26
C SER A 127 20.69 11.87 -10.63
#